data_AF-A0A953WPN2-F1
#
_entry.id   AF-A0A953WPN2-F1
#
_cell.length_a   1.000
_cell.length_b   1.000
_cell.length_c   1.000
_cell.angle_alpha   90.00
_cell.angle_beta   90.00
_cell.angle_gamma   90.00
#
_symmetry.space_group_name_H-M   'P 1'
#
loop_
_entity.id
_entity.type
_entity.pdbx_description
1 polymer ?
#
loop_
_entity_poly.entity_id
_entity_poly.type
_entity_poly.pdbx_seq_one_letter_code
_entity_poly.pdbx_strand_id
1 'polypeptide(L)' 'LMLDDMELKAIDDWRFAHRMPTRAAALRELLRRGLLADEFFDEPPTEEATTRDFSVVNRDDLDGSA' A
#
# COMPACT_ATOMS: atom_id res chain seq x y z
N LEU A 1 9.05 -0.11 4.79
CA LEU A 1 8.05 -1.13 4.46
C LEU A 1 8.54 -2.45 5.02
N MET A 2 7.88 -2.94 6.06
CA MET A 2 8.00 -4.35 6.45
C MET A 2 6.88 -5.09 5.74
N LEU A 3 7.24 -6.17 5.06
CA LEU A 3 6.34 -7.01 4.30
C LEU A 3 6.39 -8.39 4.91
N ASP A 4 5.26 -9.08 4.93
CA ASP A 4 5.20 -10.47 5.35
C ASP A 4 5.77 -11.42 4.29
N ASP A 5 5.90 -12.69 4.65
CA ASP A 5 6.49 -13.70 3.77
C ASP A 5 5.66 -13.97 2.50
N MET A 6 4.33 -13.83 2.58
CA MET A 6 3.45 -14.02 1.42
C MET A 6 3.58 -12.85 0.44
N GLU A 7 3.63 -11.62 0.96
CA GLU A 7 3.86 -10.42 0.17
C GLU A 7 5.23 -10.48 -0.53
N LEU A 8 6.28 -10.87 0.20
CA LEU A 8 7.62 -11.05 -0.37
C LEU A 8 7.63 -12.12 -1.47
N LYS A 9 6.90 -13.21 -1.30
CA LYS A 9 6.77 -14.26 -2.32
C LYS A 9 6.06 -13.74 -3.57
N ALA A 10 4.96 -13.01 -3.42
CA ALA A 10 4.23 -12.44 -4.55
C ALA A 10 5.10 -11.49 -5.38
N ILE A 11 5.90 -10.66 -4.71
CA ILE A 11 6.87 -9.77 -5.37
C ILE A 11 7.94 -10.57 -6.13
N ASP A 12 8.45 -11.64 -5.54
CA ASP A 12 9.45 -12.49 -6.18
C ASP A 12 8.89 -13.24 -7.39
N ASP A 13 7.67 -13.81 -7.30
CA ASP A 13 6.99 -14.46 -8.42
C ASP A 13 6.82 -13.48 -9.59
N TRP A 14 6.34 -12.26 -9.30
CA TRP A 14 6.21 -11.21 -10.28
C TRP A 14 7.56 -10.81 -10.89
N ARG A 15 8.60 -10.68 -10.06
CA ARG A 15 9.98 -10.38 -10.48
C ARG A 15 10.47 -11.41 -11.50
N PHE A 16 10.26 -12.70 -11.23
CA PHE A 16 10.70 -13.77 -12.12
C PHE A 16 9.91 -13.82 -13.44
N ALA A 17 8.59 -13.59 -13.38
CA ALA A 17 7.75 -13.48 -14.57
C ALA A 17 8.18 -12.32 -15.48
N HIS A 18 8.57 -11.18 -14.89
CA HIS A 18 8.96 -9.97 -15.62
C HIS A 18 10.47 -9.84 -15.85
N ARG A 19 11.24 -10.91 -15.57
CA ARG A 19 12.70 -10.96 -15.76
C ARG A 19 13.46 -9.82 -15.06
N MET A 20 12.95 -9.40 -13.91
CA MET A 20 13.54 -8.32 -13.13
C MET A 20 14.76 -8.85 -12.33
N PRO A 21 15.89 -8.13 -12.34
CA PRO A 21 17.17 -8.67 -11.84
C PRO A 21 17.27 -8.67 -10.31
N THR A 22 16.55 -7.80 -9.60
CA THR A 22 16.58 -7.72 -8.13
C THR A 22 15.19 -7.44 -7.57
N ARG A 23 14.96 -7.81 -6.30
CA ARG A 23 13.70 -7.49 -5.60
C ARG A 23 13.45 -5.98 -5.54
N ALA A 24 14.50 -5.19 -5.29
CA ALA A 24 14.40 -3.73 -5.26
C ALA A 24 14.07 -3.11 -6.64
N ALA A 25 14.50 -3.73 -7.75
CA ALA A 25 14.09 -3.30 -9.08
C ALA A 25 12.60 -3.59 -9.32
N ALA A 26 12.14 -4.79 -8.94
CA ALA A 26 10.72 -5.15 -9.04
C ALA A 26 9.82 -4.23 -8.21
N LEU A 27 10.19 -3.97 -6.95
CA LEU A 27 9.46 -3.04 -6.07
C LEU A 27 9.36 -1.63 -6.67
N ARG A 28 10.46 -1.08 -7.19
CA ARG A 28 10.44 0.25 -7.82
C ARG A 28 9.51 0.29 -9.03
N GLU A 29 9.52 -0.75 -9.84
CA GLU A 29 8.66 -0.84 -11.01
C GLU A 29 7.18 -0.99 -10.63
N LEU A 30 6.87 -1.80 -9.62
CA LEU A 30 5.51 -1.92 -9.08
C LEU A 30 5.01 -0.60 -8.49
N LEU A 31 5.84 0.09 -7.71
CA LEU A 31 5.52 1.42 -7.18
C LEU A 31 5.30 2.43 -8.30
N ARG A 32 6.16 2.43 -9.33
CA ARG A 32 6.00 3.32 -10.49
C ARG A 32 4.70 3.06 -11.22
N ARG A 33 4.32 1.79 -11.43
CA ARG A 33 3.06 1.40 -12.05
C ARG A 33 1.86 1.83 -11.21
N GLY A 34 1.93 1.62 -9.89
CA GLY A 34 0.88 2.07 -8.96
C GLY A 34 0.71 3.59 -8.96
N LEU A 35 1.80 4.36 -9.05
CA LEU A 35 1.75 5.82 -9.13
C LEU A 35 1.21 6.37 -10.46
N LEU A 36 1.34 5.60 -11.55
CA LEU A 36 0.87 5.98 -12.89
C LEU A 36 -0.48 5.37 -13.24
N ALA A 37 -1.05 4.53 -12.37
CA ALA A 37 -2.32 3.89 -12.60
C ALA A 37 -3.44 4.85 -12.16
N ASP A 38 -4.04 5.52 -13.14
CA ASP A 38 -5.17 6.45 -12.95
C ASP A 38 -6.37 5.79 -12.25
N GLU A 39 -6.47 4.46 -12.30
CA GLU A 39 -7.57 3.68 -11.73
C GLU A 39 -7.49 3.42 -10.20
N PHE A 40 -6.36 3.73 -9.55
CA PHE A 40 -6.21 3.54 -8.09
C PHE A 40 -6.47 4.80 -7.28
N PHE A 41 -6.54 5.95 -7.95
CA PHE A 41 -6.93 7.20 -7.34
C PHE A 41 -8.38 7.47 -7.74
N ASP A 42 -9.32 6.82 -7.07
CA ASP A 42 -10.69 7.33 -7.06
C ASP A 42 -10.60 8.80 -6.65
N GLU A 43 -11.12 9.70 -7.49
CA GLU A 43 -11.25 11.09 -7.11
C GLU A 43 -11.98 11.13 -5.77
N PRO A 44 -11.36 11.69 -4.71
CA PRO A 44 -11.99 11.68 -3.39
C PRO A 44 -13.39 12.31 -3.54
N PRO A 45 -14.42 11.77 -2.88
CA PRO A 45 -15.73 12.41 -2.88
C PRO A 45 -15.51 13.88 -2.52
N THR A 46 -16.06 14.77 -3.35
CA THR A 46 -15.92 16.23 -3.27
C THR A 46 -16.56 16.85 -2.03
N GLU A 47 -16.81 16.06 -0.99
CA GLU A 47 -17.14 16.55 0.34
C GLU A 47 -15.83 16.76 1.11
N GLU A 48 -15.42 18.03 1.16
CA GLU A 48 -14.49 18.67 2.10
C GLU A 48 -13.86 17.76 3.17
N ALA A 49 -13.01 16.80 2.77
CA ALA A 49 -12.29 15.97 3.71
C ALA A 49 -11.25 16.84 4.41
N THR A 50 -11.55 17.22 5.65
CA THR A 50 -10.67 18.08 6.43
C THR A 50 -9.52 17.25 7.00
N THR A 51 -8.36 17.87 7.22
CA THR A 51 -7.18 17.20 7.80
C THR A 51 -7.46 16.55 9.17
N ARG A 52 -8.59 16.85 9.81
CA ARG A 52 -9.00 16.26 11.09
C ARG A 52 -9.56 14.85 10.98
N ASP A 53 -9.91 14.38 9.78
CA ASP A 53 -10.62 13.11 9.60
C ASP A 53 -9.68 11.90 9.42
N PHE A 54 -8.37 12.13 9.30
CA PHE A 54 -7.37 11.06 9.26
C PHE A 54 -6.74 10.83 10.63
N SER A 55 -7.10 9.72 11.29
CA SER A 55 -6.42 9.23 12.50
C SER A 55 -5.91 7.79 12.28
N VAL A 56 -4.70 7.49 12.76
CA VAL A 56 -4.01 6.20 12.53
C VAL A 56 -4.28 5.19 13.65
N VAL A 57 -4.92 5.61 14.74
CA VAL A 57 -5.26 4.72 15.87
C VAL A 57 -6.57 5.19 16.48
N ASN A 58 -7.59 4.34 16.49
CA ASN A 58 -8.80 4.61 17.24
C ASN A 58 -8.49 4.44 18.73
N ARG A 59 -8.63 5.51 19.52
CA ARG A 59 -8.32 5.50 20.96
C ARG A 59 -9.40 4.75 21.76
N ASP A 60 -10.58 4.54 21.18
CA ASP A 60 -11.70 3.86 21.84
C ASP A 60 -11.48 2.34 21.97
N ASP A 61 -10.53 1.76 21.22
CA ASP A 61 -10.21 0.32 21.28
C ASP A 61 -9.29 -0.06 22.46
N LEU A 62 -8.82 0.91 23.27
CA LEU A 62 -7.84 0.66 24.34
C LEU A 62 -8.43 0.58 25.76
N ASP A 63 -9.69 0.98 25.97
CA ASP A 63 -10.24 1.19 27.33
C ASP A 63 -11.43 0.28 27.69
N GLY A 64 -11.59 -0.88 27.02
CA GLY A 64 -12.78 -1.72 27.12
C GLY A 64 -12.56 -3.19 27.52
N SER A 65 -11.65 -3.51 28.44
CA SER A 65 -11.62 -4.81 29.12
C SER A 65 -11.24 -4.65 30.59
N ALA A 66 -12.26 -4.56 31.45
CA ALA A 66 -12.22 -4.91 32.87
C ALA A 66 -13.64 -5.19 33.36
#